data_AF-A0A1G0DTH0-F1
#
_entry.id   AF-A0A1G0DTH0-F1
#
_cell.length_a   1.000
_cell.length_b   1.000
_cell.length_c   1.000
_cell.angle_alpha   90.00
_cell.angle_beta   90.00
_cell.angle_gamma   90.00
#
_symmetry.space_group_name_H-M   'P 1'
#
loop_
_entity.id
_entity.type
_entity.pdbx_description
1 polymer ?
#
loop_
_entity_poly.entity_id
_entity_poly.type
_entity_poly.pdbx_seq_one_letter_code
_entity_poly.pdbx_strand_id
1 'polypeptide(L)' 'MPPKLLPVSLSREAQADADAAIDWYIGEGAFIAADDFADEIDQALGLLSQFTELGETGAHNTRTLPLHSFPYSLIYR' A
#
# COMPACT_ATOMS: atom_id res chain seq x y z
N MET A 1 18.12 9.28 17.26
CA MET A 1 17.90 7.81 17.24
C MET A 1 17.25 7.49 15.91
N PRO A 2 17.71 6.48 15.16
CA PRO A 2 17.00 6.08 13.95
C PRO A 2 15.59 5.59 14.33
N PRO A 3 14.57 5.80 13.47
CA PRO A 3 13.22 5.31 13.73
C PRO A 3 13.27 3.79 13.90
N LYS A 4 12.54 3.30 14.90
CA LYS A 4 12.41 1.86 15.15
C LYS A 4 11.51 1.29 14.05
N LEU A 5 12.07 0.44 13.19
CA LEU A 5 11.29 -0.27 12.17
C LEU A 5 10.22 -1.12 12.87
N LEU A 6 8.97 -0.84 12.55
CA LEU A 6 7.82 -1.62 12.99
C LEU A 6 7.50 -2.67 11.92
N PRO A 7 7.22 -3.93 12.31
CA PRO A 7 6.82 -4.94 11.36
C PRO A 7 5.47 -4.54 10.75
N VAL A 8 5.45 -4.45 9.42
CA VAL A 8 4.24 -4.22 8.63
C VAL A 8 3.89 -5.53 7.93
N SER A 9 2.61 -5.87 7.91
CA SER A 9 2.10 -7.06 7.22
C SER A 9 0.78 -6.74 6.55
N LEU A 10 0.57 -7.27 5.35
CA LEU A 10 -0.73 -7.20 4.68
C LEU A 10 -1.70 -8.23 5.27
N SER A 11 -2.97 -7.85 5.39
CA SER A 11 -4.03 -8.83 5.62
C SER A 11 -4.22 -9.68 4.35
N ARG A 12 -4.93 -10.80 4.47
CA ARG A 12 -5.23 -11.64 3.30
C ARG A 12 -6.09 -10.90 2.28
N GLU A 13 -7.01 -10.08 2.76
CA GLU A 13 -7.88 -9.24 1.95
C GLU A 13 -7.06 -8.19 1.21
N ALA A 14 -6.16 -7.48 1.90
CA ALA A 14 -5.29 -6.49 1.28
C ALA A 14 -4.34 -7.10 0.23
N GLN A 15 -3.82 -8.31 0.49
CA GLN A 15 -3.04 -9.05 -0.51
C GLN A 15 -3.88 -9.39 -1.74
N ALA A 16 -5.10 -9.90 -1.55
CA ALA A 16 -5.99 -10.24 -2.64
C ALA A 16 -6.40 -9.01 -3.47
N ASP A 17 -6.61 -7.85 -2.83
CA ASP A 17 -6.92 -6.59 -3.51
C ASP A 17 -5.72 -6.12 -4.37
N ALA A 18 -4.50 -6.23 -3.85
CA ALA A 18 -3.28 -5.92 -4.60
C ALA A 18 -3.09 -6.86 -5.79
N ASP A 19 -3.23 -8.18 -5.57
CA ASP A 19 -3.11 -9.19 -6.62
C ASP A 19 -4.15 -8.94 -7.74
N ALA A 20 -5.40 -8.63 -7.37
CA ALA A 20 -6.46 -8.36 -8.35
C ALA A 20 -6.20 -7.09 -9.18
N ALA A 21 -5.62 -6.05 -8.58
CA ALA A 21 -5.24 -4.83 -9.30
C ALA A 21 -4.08 -5.08 -10.28
N ILE A 22 -3.07 -5.85 -9.86
CA ILE A 22 -1.95 -6.27 -10.72
C ILE A 22 -2.46 -7.10 -11.90
N ASP A 23 -3.29 -8.10 -11.64
CA ASP A 23 -3.89 -8.95 -12.67
C ASP A 23 -4.71 -8.13 -13.67
N TRP A 24 -5.43 -7.11 -13.20
CA TRP A 24 -6.17 -6.20 -14.07
C TRP A 24 -5.23 -5.41 -14.99
N TYR A 25 -4.16 -4.79 -14.47
CA TYR A 25 -3.18 -4.07 -15.29
C TYR A 25 -2.50 -4.99 -16.32
N ILE A 26 -2.16 -6.21 -15.93
CA ILE A 26 -1.60 -7.22 -16.84
C ILE A 26 -2.62 -7.57 -17.93
N GLY A 27 -3.89 -7.77 -17.57
CA GLY A 27 -4.99 -8.06 -18.50
C GLY A 27 -5.21 -6.96 -19.54
N GLU A 28 -5.02 -5.69 -19.15
CA GLU A 28 -5.06 -4.53 -20.04
C GLU A 28 -3.76 -4.34 -20.87
N GLY A 29 -2.76 -5.21 -20.70
CA GLY A 29 -1.46 -5.10 -21.36
C GLY A 29 -0.56 -4.00 -20.81
N ALA A 30 -0.92 -3.41 -19.67
CA ALA A 30 -0.20 -2.34 -19.00
C ALA A 30 0.87 -2.87 -18.04
N PHE A 31 1.80 -3.69 -18.55
CA PHE A 31 2.82 -4.38 -17.74
C PHE A 31 3.68 -3.43 -16.90
N ILE A 32 4.05 -2.26 -17.44
CA ILE A 32 4.83 -1.26 -16.70
C ILE A 32 4.01 -0.73 -15.52
N ALA A 33 2.71 -0.47 -15.71
CA ALA A 33 1.85 -0.01 -14.63
C ALA A 33 1.63 -1.09 -13.55
N ALA A 34 1.60 -2.37 -13.93
CA ALA A 34 1.53 -3.47 -12.98
C ALA A 34 2.78 -3.55 -12.08
N ASP A 35 3.96 -3.38 -12.68
CA ASP A 35 5.26 -3.36 -11.99
C ASP A 35 5.36 -2.12 -11.07
N ASP A 36 5.08 -0.94 -11.61
CA ASP A 36 5.08 0.33 -10.88
C ASP A 36 4.10 0.30 -9.69
N PHE A 37 2.95 -0.38 -9.83
CA PHE A 37 1.98 -0.51 -8.75
C PHE A 37 2.50 -1.39 -7.60
N ALA A 38 3.16 -2.51 -7.91
CA ALA A 38 3.78 -3.36 -6.90
C ALA A 38 4.91 -2.61 -6.16
N ASP A 39 5.76 -1.90 -6.90
CA ASP A 39 6.83 -1.07 -6.35
C ASP A 39 6.29 0.04 -5.44
N GLU A 40 5.18 0.69 -5.82
CA GLU A 40 4.56 1.73 -5.01
C GLU A 40 3.96 1.19 -3.70
N ILE A 41 3.36 0.00 -3.73
CA ILE A 41 2.93 -0.69 -2.50
C ILE A 41 4.13 -0.95 -1.59
N ASP A 42 5.21 -1.53 -2.11
CA ASP A 42 6.41 -1.84 -1.31
C ASP A 42 7.05 -0.58 -0.71
N GLN A 43 7.14 0.51 -1.47
CA GLN A 43 7.62 1.80 -0.98
C GLN A 43 6.72 2.33 0.14
N ALA A 44 5.40 2.28 -0.03
CA ALA A 44 4.45 2.74 0.96
C ALA A 44 4.52 1.91 2.26
N LEU A 45 4.67 0.58 2.17
CA LEU A 45 4.88 -0.28 3.35
C LEU A 45 6.21 0.04 4.05
N GLY A 46 7.26 0.31 3.28
CA GLY A 46 8.55 0.77 3.81
C GLY A 46 8.44 2.09 4.58
N LEU A 47 7.62 3.03 4.10
CA LEU A 47 7.32 4.28 4.81
C LEU A 47 6.50 4.03 6.08
N LEU A 48 5.47 3.19 6.03
CA LEU A 48 4.63 2.86 7.19
C LEU A 48 5.40 2.15 8.31
N SER A 49 6.42 1.36 7.94
CA SER A 49 7.32 0.72 8.90
C SER A 49 8.13 1.73 9.72
N GLN A 50 8.35 2.93 9.19
CA GLN A 50 9.12 4.01 9.82
C GLN A 50 8.21 5.09 10.44
N PHE A 51 7.07 5.36 9.80
CA PHE A 51 6.17 6.46 10.12
C PHE A 51 4.71 5.99 10.13
N THR A 52 4.30 5.30 11.20
CA THR A 52 2.94 4.76 11.34
C THR A 52 1.86 5.84 11.47
N GLU A 53 2.24 7.11 11.63
CA GLU A 53 1.30 8.24 11.72
C GLU A 53 1.07 8.96 10.39
N LEU A 54 1.72 8.52 9.31
CA LEU A 54 1.74 9.22 8.01
C LEU A 54 0.36 9.34 7.35
N GLY A 55 -0.55 8.42 7.65
CA GLY A 55 -1.89 8.39 7.07
C GLY A 55 -2.89 9.25 7.85
N GLU A 56 -3.91 9.72 7.14
CA GLU A 56 -5.03 10.46 7.71
C GLU A 56 -5.84 9.56 8.65
N THR A 57 -6.30 10.11 9.78
CA THR A 57 -7.07 9.32 10.76
C THR A 57 -8.48 9.10 10.25
N GLY A 58 -8.88 7.84 10.14
CA GLY A 58 -10.21 7.40 9.74
C GLY A 58 -11.09 6.95 10.91
N ALA A 59 -12.27 6.44 10.57
CA ALA A 59 -13.15 5.81 11.55
C ALA A 59 -12.53 4.51 12.10
N HIS A 60 -12.98 4.05 13.27
CA HIS A 60 -12.58 2.75 13.83
C HIS A 60 -11.06 2.55 14.06
N ASN A 61 -10.33 3.62 14.37
CA ASN A 61 -8.88 3.59 14.61
C ASN A 61 -8.08 3.06 13.40
N THR A 62 -8.59 3.31 12.19
CA THR A 62 -7.83 3.09 10.96
C THR A 62 -7.17 4.37 10.51
N ARG A 63 -6.15 4.21 9.67
CA ARG A 63 -5.52 5.29 8.92
C ARG A 63 -5.57 4.99 7.45
N THR A 64 -5.68 6.05 6.66
CA THR A 64 -5.71 5.99 5.21
C THR A 64 -4.48 6.70 4.67
N LEU A 65 -3.69 5.99 3.86
CA LEU A 65 -2.57 6.56 3.12
C LEU A 65 -2.87 6.44 1.62
N PRO A 66 -3.20 7.53 0.91
CA PRO A 66 -3.37 7.48 -0.54
C PRO A 66 -2.03 7.12 -1.22
N LEU A 67 -2.10 6.26 -2.23
CA LEU A 67 -1.00 6.09 -3.17
C LEU A 67 -0.94 7.32 -4.07
N HIS A 68 0.27 7.68 -4.48
CA HIS A 68 0.56 8.87 -5.26
C HIS A 68 0.28 8.67 -6.75
N SER A 69 0.69 7.54 -7.34
CA SER A 69 0.59 7.33 -8.81
C SER A 69 -0.66 6.55 -9.22
N PHE A 70 -1.30 5.88 -8.26
CA PHE A 70 -2.45 5.00 -8.50
C PHE A 70 -3.68 5.43 -7.71
N PRO A 71 -4.89 5.19 -8.21
CA PRO A 71 -6.14 5.58 -7.56
C PRO A 71 -6.53 4.63 -6.42
N TYR A 72 -5.57 4.26 -5.58
CA TYR A 72 -5.72 3.34 -4.46
C TYR A 72 -5.24 4.01 -3.17
N SER A 73 -5.74 3.50 -2.04
CA SER A 73 -5.28 3.93 -0.71
C SER A 73 -5.03 2.70 0.14
N LEU A 74 -3.96 2.74 0.95
CA LEU A 74 -3.71 1.74 1.97
C LEU A 74 -4.50 2.08 3.23
N ILE A 75 -5.30 1.12 3.69
CA ILE A 75 -6.03 1.20 4.96
C ILE A 75 -5.31 0.33 5.99
N TYR A 76 -4.87 0.93 7.10
CA TYR A 76 -4.05 0.24 8.09
C TYR A 76 -4.37 0.69 9.54
N ARG A 77 -3.83 -0.03 10.52
CA ARG A 77 -3.96 0.25 11.96
C ARG A 77 -2.76 -0.29 12.73
#